data_AF-A0A160KU97-F1
#
_entry.id   AF-A0A160KU97-F1
#
_cell.length_a   1.000
_cell.length_b   1.000
_cell.length_c   1.000
_cell.angle_alpha   90.00
_cell.angle_beta   90.00
_cell.angle_gamma   90.00
#
_symmetry.space_group_name_H-M   'P 1'
#
loop_
_entity.id
_entity.type
_entity.pdbx_description
1 polymer ?
#
loop_
_entity_poly.entity_id
_entity_poly.type
_entity_poly.pdbx_seq_one_letter_code
_entity_poly.pdbx_strand_id
1 'polypeptide(L)'
;MADENSTSGEVRIGVMIDGVLTPADPADIAAATAGLPDRSSGQGGDATPQLIDWNQWFGCFSLNHEDDVFAQYVHWWDGESQDVRLKCGTGGAKTGWGYMHIRGEHERNWQDEFDAARAAGWDPRNDRMESWDDLMSFSTGQAIRYPEFRGGNTVNKSRCAVSEVIFYRVNSGERVYSFRVRSAWASDSDRLITSFPQKKEIC
;
A
#
# COMPACT_ATOMS: atom_id res chain seq x y z
N MET A 1 21.03 -22.83 26.38
CA MET A 1 19.59 -23.14 26.48
C MET A 1 18.88 -21.82 26.66
N ALA A 2 17.98 -21.51 25.72
CA ALA A 2 17.14 -20.31 25.58
C ALA A 2 17.85 -18.96 25.42
N ASP A 3 18.01 -18.51 24.17
CA ASP A 3 18.11 -17.08 23.84
C ASP A 3 16.72 -16.46 23.99
N GLU A 4 16.36 -16.06 25.21
CA GLU A 4 15.25 -15.13 25.47
C GLU A 4 15.70 -13.70 25.18
N ASN A 5 16.06 -13.39 23.93
CA ASN A 5 16.31 -12.01 23.53
C ASN A 5 14.98 -11.35 23.13
N SER A 6 14.19 -11.04 24.16
CA SER A 6 13.15 -10.02 24.26
C SER A 6 12.61 -9.45 22.92
N THR A 7 11.53 -10.03 22.41
CA THR A 7 10.57 -9.36 21.48
C THR A 7 9.71 -8.30 22.19
N SER A 8 10.06 -7.87 23.42
CA SER A 8 9.18 -7.08 24.31
C SER A 8 8.89 -5.63 23.85
N GLY A 9 9.44 -5.21 22.71
CA GLY A 9 9.17 -3.91 22.11
C GLY A 9 8.93 -3.94 20.60
N GLU A 10 8.83 -5.12 19.98
CA GLU A 10 8.63 -5.22 18.53
C GLU A 10 7.29 -4.59 18.13
N VAL A 11 7.34 -3.65 17.18
CA VAL A 11 6.17 -3.01 16.59
C VAL A 11 5.97 -3.58 15.20
N ARG A 12 4.73 -3.95 14.88
CA ARG A 12 4.32 -4.50 13.59
C ARG A 12 3.16 -3.71 13.00
N ILE A 13 3.04 -3.77 11.68
CA ILE A 13 1.90 -3.20 10.96
C ILE A 13 0.77 -4.22 10.84
N GLY A 14 -0.47 -3.75 10.85
CA GLY A 14 -1.68 -4.54 10.71
C GLY A 14 -2.88 -3.70 10.34
N VAL A 15 -4.02 -4.36 10.16
CA VAL A 15 -5.30 -3.73 9.80
C VAL A 15 -6.44 -4.38 10.56
N MET A 16 -7.58 -3.69 10.64
CA MET A 16 -8.80 -4.27 11.19
C MET A 16 -9.57 -4.99 10.10
N ILE A 17 -9.76 -6.30 10.27
CA ILE A 17 -10.63 -7.11 9.40
C ILE A 17 -11.77 -7.62 10.30
N ASP A 18 -13.00 -7.20 9.99
CA ASP A 18 -14.20 -7.58 10.76
C ASP A 18 -14.07 -7.34 12.28
N GLY A 19 -13.41 -6.24 12.66
CA GLY A 19 -13.19 -5.88 14.07
C GLY A 19 -12.06 -6.63 14.76
N VAL A 20 -11.28 -7.43 14.02
CA VAL A 20 -10.11 -8.16 14.52
C VAL A 20 -8.82 -7.53 13.95
N LEU A 21 -7.90 -7.16 14.84
CA LEU A 21 -6.57 -6.71 14.43
C LEU A 21 -5.82 -7.89 13.79
N THR A 22 -5.63 -7.79 12.48
CA THR A 22 -4.94 -8.79 11.68
C THR A 22 -3.55 -8.25 11.33
N PRO A 23 -2.46 -8.95 11.70
CA PRO A 23 -1.11 -8.59 11.29
C PRO A 23 -1.01 -8.49 9.77
N ALA A 24 -0.19 -7.57 9.26
CA ALA A 24 0.17 -7.59 7.85
C ALA A 24 0.86 -8.91 7.52
N ASP A 25 0.28 -9.70 6.62
CA ASP A 25 0.96 -10.89 6.11
C ASP A 25 1.95 -10.44 5.03
N PRO A 26 3.27 -10.71 5.17
CA PRO A 26 4.23 -10.46 4.11
C PRO A 26 3.88 -11.16 2.79
N ALA A 27 3.08 -12.23 2.83
CA ALA A 27 2.54 -12.87 1.64
C ALA A 27 1.48 -12.02 0.94
N ASP A 28 0.66 -11.24 1.66
CA ASP A 28 -0.30 -10.31 1.05
C ASP A 28 0.42 -9.13 0.39
N ILE A 29 1.51 -8.63 0.98
CA ILE A 29 2.37 -7.60 0.39
C ILE A 29 3.04 -8.12 -0.90
N ALA A 30 3.58 -9.35 -0.85
CA ALA A 30 4.18 -9.98 -2.02
C ALA A 30 3.14 -10.34 -3.09
N ALA A 31 1.94 -10.78 -2.70
CA ALA A 31 0.85 -11.10 -3.63
C ALA A 31 0.37 -9.87 -4.41
N ALA A 32 0.37 -8.69 -3.79
CA ALA A 32 0.04 -7.44 -4.49
C ALA A 32 1.02 -7.08 -5.62
N THR A 33 2.24 -7.64 -5.60
CA THR A 33 3.26 -7.45 -6.63
C THR A 33 3.53 -8.72 -7.46
N ALA A 34 2.87 -9.83 -7.13
CA ALA A 34 3.01 -11.12 -7.80
C ALA A 34 2.33 -11.10 -9.18
N GLY A 35 3.08 -11.46 -10.23
CA GLY A 35 2.63 -11.41 -11.63
C GLY A 35 3.38 -10.38 -12.49
N LEU A 36 4.26 -9.59 -11.88
CA LEU A 36 5.28 -8.80 -12.56
C LEU A 36 6.50 -9.68 -12.87
N PRO A 37 7.23 -9.43 -13.97
CA PRO A 37 8.37 -10.26 -14.36
C PRO A 37 9.33 -10.47 -13.18
N ASP A 38 9.77 -11.72 -13.03
CA ASP A 38 10.59 -12.18 -11.90
C ASP A 38 11.83 -11.28 -11.78
N ARG A 39 11.93 -10.59 -10.63
CA ARG A 39 13.06 -9.70 -10.35
C ARG A 39 14.31 -10.57 -10.30
N SER A 40 15.31 -10.25 -11.11
CA SER A 40 16.59 -10.93 -11.06
C SER A 40 17.10 -10.93 -9.63
N SER A 41 17.17 -12.10 -9.01
CA SER A 41 17.67 -12.29 -7.66
C SER A 41 19.08 -11.71 -7.57
N GLY A 42 19.24 -10.59 -6.86
CA GLY A 42 20.54 -10.22 -6.32
C GLY A 42 21.01 -11.39 -5.46
N GLN A 43 22.16 -11.97 -5.77
CA GLN A 43 22.74 -13.06 -5.01
C GLN A 43 22.91 -12.65 -3.54
N GLY A 44 22.09 -13.21 -2.64
CA GLY A 44 22.33 -13.21 -1.20
C GLY A 44 21.25 -12.58 -0.33
N GLY A 45 20.36 -13.43 0.19
CA GLY A 45 20.02 -13.49 1.62
C GLY A 45 19.05 -12.50 2.26
N ASP A 46 18.97 -11.24 1.84
CA ASP A 46 18.27 -10.18 2.62
C ASP A 46 17.12 -9.50 1.85
N ALA A 47 16.13 -8.99 2.61
CA ALA A 47 14.81 -8.53 2.15
C ALA A 47 14.84 -7.61 0.90
N THR A 48 13.88 -7.74 -0.03
CA THR A 48 13.67 -6.77 -1.14
C THR A 48 12.21 -6.61 -1.57
N PRO A 49 11.37 -5.90 -0.81
CA PRO A 49 10.21 -5.21 -1.34
C PRO A 49 10.62 -3.79 -1.72
N GLN A 50 10.79 -3.57 -3.01
CA GLN A 50 10.66 -2.25 -3.59
C GLN A 50 9.44 -2.32 -4.49
N LEU A 51 8.51 -1.40 -4.44
CA LEU A 51 7.34 -1.43 -5.33
C LEU A 51 7.75 -1.44 -6.82
N ILE A 52 8.86 -0.77 -7.14
CA ILE A 52 9.30 -0.51 -8.52
C ILE A 52 10.78 -0.89 -8.66
N ASP A 53 11.12 -1.70 -9.66
CA ASP A 53 12.53 -1.92 -10.04
C ASP A 53 13.06 -0.84 -11.00
N TRP A 54 14.38 -0.84 -11.27
CA TRP A 54 14.98 0.16 -12.15
C TRP A 54 14.34 0.18 -13.56
N ASN A 55 14.00 -0.98 -14.14
CA ASN A 55 13.46 -1.05 -15.50
C ASN A 55 12.04 -0.46 -15.54
N GLN A 56 11.21 -0.80 -14.55
CA GLN A 56 9.87 -0.23 -14.39
C GLN A 56 9.94 1.28 -14.15
N TRP A 57 10.91 1.74 -13.35
CA TRP A 57 11.16 3.17 -13.14
C TRP A 57 11.55 3.86 -14.45
N PHE A 58 12.48 3.28 -15.21
CA PHE A 58 12.93 3.84 -16.48
C PHE A 58 11.81 3.86 -17.53
N GLY A 59 11.06 2.77 -17.67
CA GLY A 59 9.89 2.69 -18.55
C GLY A 59 8.85 3.76 -18.21
N CYS A 60 8.55 3.93 -16.93
CA CYS A 60 7.58 4.90 -16.47
C CYS A 60 8.05 6.36 -16.64
N PHE A 61 9.22 6.72 -16.12
CA PHE A 61 9.66 8.12 -16.07
C PHE A 61 10.45 8.59 -17.29
N SER A 62 11.10 7.68 -18.02
CA SER A 62 11.91 8.03 -19.19
C SER A 62 11.20 7.74 -20.51
N LEU A 63 10.39 6.69 -20.57
CA LEU A 63 9.67 6.29 -21.78
C LEU A 63 8.16 6.63 -21.73
N ASN A 64 7.64 7.10 -20.59
CA ASN A 64 6.22 7.40 -20.37
C ASN A 64 5.30 6.23 -20.71
N HIS A 65 5.69 5.00 -20.36
CA HIS A 65 4.84 3.83 -20.50
C HIS A 65 3.74 3.83 -19.43
N GLU A 66 2.65 4.56 -19.69
CA GLU A 66 1.57 4.79 -18.72
C GLU A 66 0.89 3.49 -18.20
N ASP A 67 0.93 2.42 -18.99
CA ASP A 67 0.30 1.14 -18.66
C ASP A 67 1.20 0.15 -17.89
N ASP A 68 2.47 0.50 -17.62
CA ASP A 68 3.38 -0.36 -16.86
C ASP A 68 2.79 -0.61 -15.46
N VAL A 69 2.50 -1.88 -15.13
CA VAL A 69 1.87 -2.27 -13.86
C VAL A 69 2.94 -2.40 -12.77
N PHE A 70 2.68 -1.83 -11.60
CA PHE A 70 3.55 -1.89 -10.41
C PHE A 70 2.94 -2.71 -9.28
N ALA A 71 1.60 -2.79 -9.21
CA ALA A 71 0.90 -3.67 -8.29
C ALA A 71 -0.51 -4.00 -8.81
N GLN A 72 -1.05 -5.13 -8.38
CA GLN A 72 -2.42 -5.57 -8.61
C GLN A 72 -3.09 -5.92 -7.29
N TYR A 73 -4.29 -5.39 -7.10
CA TYR A 73 -5.17 -5.60 -5.95
C TYR A 73 -6.49 -6.18 -6.45
N VAL A 74 -7.22 -6.86 -5.57
CA VAL A 74 -8.55 -7.40 -5.88
C VAL A 74 -9.59 -6.73 -4.99
N HIS A 75 -10.53 -6.06 -5.63
CA HIS A 75 -11.73 -5.51 -4.99
C HIS A 75 -12.85 -6.54 -5.06
N TRP A 76 -13.50 -6.84 -3.94
CA TRP A 76 -14.67 -7.72 -3.89
C TRP A 76 -15.94 -6.92 -3.61
N TRP A 77 -16.93 -7.04 -4.50
CA TRP A 77 -18.21 -6.33 -4.43
C TRP A 77 -19.37 -7.21 -4.88
N ASP A 78 -20.37 -7.38 -4.02
CA ASP A 78 -21.58 -8.16 -4.29
C ASP A 78 -21.31 -9.57 -4.88
N GLY A 79 -20.20 -10.19 -4.47
CA GLY A 79 -19.77 -11.50 -4.96
C GLY A 79 -18.99 -11.48 -6.28
N GLU A 80 -18.80 -10.31 -6.89
CA GLU A 80 -17.93 -10.11 -8.05
C GLU A 80 -16.56 -9.57 -7.64
N SER A 81 -15.51 -10.00 -8.35
CA SER A 81 -14.16 -9.47 -8.20
C SER A 81 -13.81 -8.49 -9.31
N GLN A 82 -13.17 -7.39 -8.96
CA GLN A 82 -12.57 -6.45 -9.91
C GLN A 82 -11.07 -6.33 -9.62
N ASP A 83 -10.24 -6.50 -10.64
CA ASP A 83 -8.82 -6.16 -10.56
C ASP A 83 -8.64 -4.65 -10.51
N VAL A 84 -7.82 -4.19 -9.56
CA VAL A 84 -7.38 -2.80 -9.43
C VAL A 84 -5.86 -2.78 -9.51
N ARG A 85 -5.31 -2.15 -10.54
CA ARG A 85 -3.89 -2.11 -10.84
C ARG A 85 -3.33 -0.72 -10.60
N LEU A 86 -2.29 -0.64 -9.78
CA LEU A 86 -1.41 0.50 -9.75
C LEU A 86 -0.51 0.41 -10.99
N LYS A 87 -0.75 1.30 -11.96
CA LYS A 87 0.11 1.46 -13.13
C LYS A 87 0.97 2.71 -12.98
N CYS A 88 1.98 2.87 -13.83
CA CYS A 88 2.74 4.11 -13.96
C CYS A 88 1.81 5.32 -14.03
N GLY A 89 0.78 5.22 -14.89
CA GLY A 89 -0.23 6.24 -15.07
C GLY A 89 0.33 7.50 -15.72
N THR A 90 -0.36 8.61 -15.53
CA THR A 90 0.04 9.90 -16.11
C THR A 90 -0.17 11.03 -15.13
N GLY A 91 0.44 12.18 -15.46
CA GLY A 91 0.19 13.45 -14.78
C GLY A 91 1.18 13.75 -13.66
N GLY A 92 0.84 14.74 -12.85
CA GLY A 92 1.67 15.27 -11.77
C GLY A 92 0.82 15.69 -10.56
N ALA A 93 1.35 16.61 -9.75
CA ALA A 93 0.84 16.96 -8.42
C ALA A 93 -0.61 17.50 -8.31
N LYS A 94 -1.36 17.62 -9.41
CA LYS A 94 -2.72 18.19 -9.42
C LYS A 94 -3.69 17.56 -10.41
N THR A 95 -3.17 16.76 -11.35
CA THR A 95 -3.93 16.13 -12.42
C THR A 95 -3.25 14.82 -12.77
N GLY A 96 -4.00 13.76 -12.98
CA GLY A 96 -3.41 12.48 -13.37
C GLY A 96 -4.07 11.30 -12.69
N TRP A 97 -3.40 10.16 -12.81
CA TRP A 97 -3.76 8.92 -12.13
C TRP A 97 -2.53 8.01 -12.01
N GLY A 98 -2.63 6.96 -11.22
CA GLY A 98 -1.58 5.96 -11.07
C GLY A 98 -0.38 6.46 -10.23
N TYR A 99 0.75 5.78 -10.37
CA TYR A 99 1.92 6.03 -9.54
C TYR A 99 2.52 7.42 -9.75
N MET A 100 2.60 7.92 -10.98
CA MET A 100 3.13 9.27 -11.25
C MET A 100 2.33 10.35 -10.52
N HIS A 101 1.00 10.23 -10.48
CA HIS A 101 0.14 11.15 -9.75
C HIS A 101 0.31 11.02 -8.24
N ILE A 102 0.27 9.80 -7.70
CA ILE A 102 0.49 9.54 -6.27
C ILE A 102 1.83 10.08 -5.82
N ARG A 103 2.89 9.82 -6.60
CA ARG A 103 4.22 10.33 -6.32
C ARG A 103 4.26 11.86 -6.39
N GLY A 104 3.72 12.44 -7.45
CA GLY A 104 3.75 13.88 -7.66
C GLY A 104 2.99 14.68 -6.60
N GLU A 105 1.87 14.17 -6.09
CA GLU A 105 1.01 14.89 -5.14
C GLU A 105 1.17 14.42 -3.68
N HIS A 106 1.38 13.12 -3.47
CA HIS A 106 1.23 12.46 -2.18
C HIS A 106 2.49 11.75 -1.66
N GLU A 107 3.62 11.77 -2.40
CA GLU A 107 4.89 11.20 -1.91
C GLU A 107 5.24 11.74 -0.52
N ARG A 108 5.10 13.06 -0.31
CA ARG A 108 5.39 13.64 1.00
C ARG A 108 4.45 13.16 2.08
N ASN A 109 3.15 12.97 1.78
CA ASN A 109 2.19 12.46 2.75
C ASN A 109 2.56 11.04 3.17
N TRP A 110 2.92 10.18 2.22
CA TRP A 110 3.36 8.82 2.50
C TRP A 110 4.70 8.77 3.26
N GLN A 111 5.64 9.63 2.90
CA GLN A 111 6.92 9.73 3.61
C GLN A 111 6.72 10.19 5.06
N ASP A 112 5.82 11.15 5.30
CA ASP A 112 5.51 11.62 6.66
C ASP A 112 4.92 10.49 7.52
N GLU A 113 4.01 9.68 6.98
CA GLU A 113 3.46 8.51 7.69
C GLU A 113 4.52 7.43 7.93
N PHE A 114 5.39 7.16 6.95
CA PHE A 114 6.50 6.21 7.08
C PHE A 114 7.47 6.65 8.18
N ASP A 115 7.85 7.92 8.21
CA ASP A 115 8.74 8.48 9.22
C ASP A 115 8.08 8.52 10.60
N ALA A 116 6.79 8.84 10.68
CA ALA A 116 6.03 8.85 11.94
C ALA A 116 5.89 7.44 12.53
N ALA A 117 5.61 6.43 11.71
CA ALA A 117 5.57 5.03 12.16
C ALA A 117 6.94 4.57 12.69
N ARG A 118 8.03 4.93 12.01
CA ARG A 118 9.40 4.66 12.47
C ARG A 118 9.71 5.36 13.79
N ALA A 119 9.30 6.62 13.93
CA ALA A 119 9.44 7.37 15.18
C ALA A 119 8.62 6.76 16.33
N ALA A 120 7.52 6.06 16.03
CA ALA A 120 6.74 5.30 16.99
C ALA A 120 7.34 3.92 17.35
N GLY A 121 8.48 3.56 16.76
CA GLY A 121 9.24 2.34 17.07
C GLY A 121 9.07 1.19 16.07
N TRP A 122 8.41 1.42 14.93
CA TRP A 122 8.33 0.44 13.85
C TRP A 122 9.67 0.30 13.11
N ASP A 123 10.13 -0.93 12.90
CA ASP A 123 11.24 -1.25 12.00
C ASP A 123 10.66 -1.84 10.68
N PRO A 124 10.69 -1.10 9.56
CA PRO A 124 10.09 -1.52 8.29
C PRO A 124 10.58 -2.88 7.78
N ARG A 125 11.82 -3.26 8.12
CA ARG A 125 12.43 -4.52 7.69
C ARG A 125 11.72 -5.74 8.25
N ASN A 126 11.08 -5.60 9.42
CA ASN A 126 10.31 -6.68 10.04
C ASN A 126 9.12 -7.10 9.19
N ASP A 127 8.52 -6.15 8.47
CA ASP A 127 7.35 -6.35 7.61
C ASP A 127 7.69 -6.41 6.12
N ARG A 128 9.00 -6.49 5.80
CA ARG A 128 9.50 -6.39 4.43
C ARG A 128 8.91 -5.12 3.78
N MET A 129 9.35 -3.96 4.26
CA MET A 129 9.16 -2.66 3.61
C MET A 129 10.47 -1.89 3.67
N GLU A 130 10.80 -1.17 2.60
CA GLU A 130 12.03 -0.36 2.50
C GLU A 130 11.73 1.13 2.37
N SER A 131 10.61 1.49 1.74
CA SER A 131 10.27 2.88 1.45
C SER A 131 8.78 3.20 1.61
N TRP A 132 8.48 4.50 1.48
CA TRP A 132 7.12 5.03 1.58
C TRP A 132 6.16 4.38 0.56
N ASP A 133 6.66 3.95 -0.60
CA ASP A 133 5.86 3.35 -1.66
C ASP A 133 5.51 1.89 -1.38
N ASP A 134 6.32 1.15 -0.62
CA ASP A 134 5.92 -0.16 -0.09
C ASP A 134 4.79 -0.02 0.93
N LEU A 135 4.91 0.96 1.84
CA LEU A 135 3.85 1.29 2.79
C LEU A 135 2.58 1.72 2.06
N MET A 136 2.70 2.54 1.02
CA MET A 136 1.59 2.96 0.17
C MET A 136 0.93 1.76 -0.52
N SER A 137 1.72 0.88 -1.14
CA SER A 137 1.23 -0.30 -1.85
C SER A 137 0.46 -1.23 -0.93
N PHE A 138 1.04 -1.56 0.23
CA PHE A 138 0.38 -2.34 1.27
C PHE A 138 -0.93 -1.69 1.70
N SER A 139 -0.87 -0.42 2.13
CA SER A 139 -2.04 0.31 2.64
C SER A 139 -3.14 0.40 1.59
N THR A 140 -2.78 0.60 0.32
CA THR A 140 -3.71 0.62 -0.81
C THR A 140 -4.41 -0.72 -0.99
N GLY A 141 -3.66 -1.82 -0.94
CA GLY A 141 -4.22 -3.16 -1.01
C GLY A 141 -5.23 -3.43 0.10
N GLN A 142 -4.93 -2.98 1.33
CA GLN A 142 -5.85 -3.11 2.47
C GLN A 142 -7.11 -2.27 2.29
N ALA A 143 -6.95 -1.00 1.88
CA ALA A 143 -8.08 -0.12 1.60
C ALA A 143 -9.01 -0.70 0.54
N ILE A 144 -8.49 -1.35 -0.49
CA ILE A 144 -9.29 -1.93 -1.58
C ILE A 144 -9.96 -3.24 -1.13
N ARG A 145 -9.23 -4.11 -0.42
CA ARG A 145 -9.68 -5.47 -0.09
C ARG A 145 -10.59 -5.51 1.14
N TYR A 146 -10.23 -4.76 2.19
CA TYR A 146 -10.95 -4.71 3.46
C TYR A 146 -11.33 -3.27 3.89
N PRO A 147 -12.12 -2.53 3.09
CA PRO A 147 -12.56 -1.18 3.46
C PRO A 147 -13.37 -1.15 4.76
N GLU A 148 -13.08 -0.18 5.62
CA GLU A 148 -13.96 0.25 6.71
C GLU A 148 -15.07 1.18 6.20
N PHE A 149 -14.75 2.00 5.20
CA PHE A 149 -15.70 2.89 4.55
C PHE A 149 -15.56 2.78 3.03
N ARG A 150 -16.69 2.84 2.31
CA ARG A 150 -16.74 2.76 0.85
C ARG A 150 -17.62 3.88 0.31
N GLY A 151 -17.22 4.41 -0.84
CA GLY A 151 -17.98 5.38 -1.62
C GLY A 151 -17.88 5.09 -3.11
N GLY A 152 -18.81 5.63 -3.88
CA GLY A 152 -18.81 5.51 -5.33
C GLY A 152 -19.48 6.71 -5.98
N ASN A 153 -18.98 7.09 -7.15
CA ASN A 153 -19.57 8.11 -7.99
C ASN A 153 -19.85 7.51 -9.37
N THR A 154 -21.12 7.31 -9.67
CA THR A 154 -21.57 6.72 -10.94
C THR A 154 -21.39 7.66 -12.14
N VAL A 155 -21.38 8.99 -11.90
CA VAL A 155 -21.18 9.99 -12.96
C VAL A 155 -19.73 9.98 -13.43
N ASN A 156 -18.78 10.00 -12.48
CA ASN A 156 -17.35 9.99 -12.77
C ASN A 156 -16.76 8.58 -12.86
N LYS A 157 -17.60 7.55 -12.72
CA LYS A 157 -17.24 6.13 -12.77
C LYS A 157 -16.04 5.80 -11.89
N SER A 158 -16.11 6.24 -10.64
CA SER A 158 -15.06 5.99 -9.66
C SER A 158 -15.61 5.33 -8.40
N ARG A 159 -14.78 4.47 -7.81
CA ARG A 159 -14.98 3.92 -6.48
C ARG A 159 -13.91 4.48 -5.56
N CYS A 160 -14.22 4.53 -4.28
CA CYS A 160 -13.29 4.93 -3.25
C CYS A 160 -13.50 4.07 -2.01
N ALA A 161 -12.41 3.79 -1.32
CA ALA A 161 -12.43 3.11 -0.05
C ALA A 161 -11.46 3.76 0.93
N VAL A 162 -11.75 3.56 2.21
CA VAL A 162 -10.92 4.01 3.32
C VAL A 162 -10.73 2.84 4.29
N SER A 163 -9.50 2.66 4.76
CA SER A 163 -9.15 1.71 5.81
C SER A 163 -8.16 2.35 6.77
N GLU A 164 -8.23 2.00 8.05
CA GLU A 164 -7.18 2.29 9.02
C GLU A 164 -6.03 1.28 8.91
N VAL A 165 -4.81 1.81 8.94
CA VAL A 165 -3.55 1.07 9.08
C VAL A 165 -3.03 1.31 10.48
N ILE A 166 -2.68 0.23 11.17
CA ILE A 166 -2.36 0.23 12.60
C ILE A 166 -0.95 -0.30 12.79
N PHE A 167 -0.16 0.40 13.59
CA PHE A 167 1.10 -0.10 14.14
C PHE A 167 0.89 -0.43 15.61
N TYR A 168 1.28 -1.64 16.00
CA TYR A 168 1.01 -2.15 17.34
C TYR A 168 2.20 -2.89 17.91
N ARG A 169 2.34 -2.89 19.24
CA ARG A 169 3.32 -3.71 19.95
C ARG A 169 2.85 -5.16 19.97
N VAL A 170 3.69 -6.08 19.48
CA VAL A 170 3.32 -7.50 19.33
C VAL A 170 2.94 -8.16 20.66
N ASN A 171 3.63 -7.79 21.74
CA ASN A 171 3.44 -8.39 23.05
C ASN A 171 2.16 -7.92 23.79
N SER A 172 1.76 -6.66 23.62
CA SER A 172 0.61 -6.10 24.32
C SER A 172 -0.63 -5.91 23.43
N GLY A 173 -0.46 -5.95 22.10
CA GLY A 173 -1.50 -5.53 21.15
C GLY A 173 -1.78 -4.02 21.20
N GLU A 174 -1.00 -3.25 21.96
CA GLU A 174 -1.19 -1.81 22.12
C GLU A 174 -0.90 -1.11 20.79
N ARG A 175 -1.87 -0.33 20.30
CA ARG A 175 -1.69 0.57 19.17
C ARG A 175 -0.72 1.70 19.56
N VAL A 176 0.39 1.81 18.83
CA VAL A 176 1.39 2.88 19.01
C VAL A 176 1.26 3.99 17.97
N TYR A 177 0.74 3.66 16.80
CA TYR A 177 0.49 4.62 15.72
C TYR A 177 -0.63 4.10 14.81
N SER A 178 -1.40 5.00 14.22
CA SER A 178 -2.32 4.63 13.13
C SER A 178 -2.60 5.82 12.23
N PHE A 179 -2.96 5.52 10.99
CA PHE A 179 -3.47 6.50 10.03
C PHE A 179 -4.52 5.84 9.15
N ARG A 180 -5.36 6.63 8.48
CA ARG A 180 -6.28 6.11 7.47
C ARG A 180 -5.72 6.34 6.08
N VAL A 181 -5.89 5.35 5.21
CA VAL A 181 -5.57 5.45 3.79
C VAL A 181 -6.86 5.58 3.00
N ARG A 182 -6.89 6.52 2.06
CA ARG A 182 -7.91 6.59 1.01
C ARG A 182 -7.34 6.01 -0.26
N SER A 183 -8.08 5.13 -0.93
CA SER A 183 -7.75 4.68 -2.28
C SER A 183 -8.95 4.87 -3.18
N ALA A 184 -8.73 5.42 -4.38
CA ALA A 184 -9.76 5.61 -5.38
C ALA A 184 -9.34 4.98 -6.70
N TRP A 185 -10.27 4.29 -7.37
CA TRP A 185 -10.04 3.58 -8.62
C TRP A 185 -11.22 3.73 -9.56
N ALA A 186 -10.99 3.46 -10.84
CA ALA A 186 -12.05 3.51 -11.84
C ALA A 186 -12.99 2.30 -11.72
N SER A 187 -14.28 2.51 -11.94
CA SER A 187 -15.25 1.42 -11.98
C SER A 187 -15.43 0.84 -13.39
N ASP A 188 -14.89 1.50 -14.42
CA ASP A 188 -14.99 1.10 -15.83
C ASP A 188 -13.65 0.68 -16.45
N SER A 189 -12.59 0.63 -15.64
CA SER A 189 -11.30 0.05 -16.01
C SER A 189 -10.59 -0.53 -14.79
N ASP A 190 -9.40 -1.08 -14.98
CA ASP A 190 -8.58 -1.67 -13.91
C ASP A 190 -7.72 -0.64 -13.18
N ARG A 191 -7.79 0.66 -13.48
CA ARG A 191 -6.81 1.63 -12.97
C ARG A 191 -7.07 2.07 -11.54
N LEU A 192 -6.03 2.05 -10.71
CA LEU A 192 -5.96 2.87 -9.50
C LEU A 192 -5.78 4.34 -9.91
N ILE A 193 -6.68 5.21 -9.44
CA ILE A 193 -6.62 6.65 -9.72
C ILE A 193 -5.64 7.31 -8.76
N THR A 194 -5.84 7.17 -7.45
CA THR A 194 -4.96 7.74 -6.43
C THR A 194 -5.04 6.96 -5.12
N SER A 195 -4.02 7.10 -4.28
CA SER A 195 -3.99 6.57 -2.92
C SER A 195 -3.15 7.47 -2.02
N PHE A 196 -3.71 7.87 -0.87
CA PHE A 196 -3.02 8.77 0.06
C PHE A 196 -3.53 8.66 1.50
N PRO A 197 -2.69 8.99 2.51
CA PRO A 197 -3.11 9.08 3.89
C PRO A 197 -4.07 10.25 4.13
N GLN A 198 -5.11 10.04 4.92
CA GLN A 198 -6.06 11.07 5.32
C GLN A 198 -6.50 10.93 6.78
N LYS A 199 -7.04 12.03 7.33
CA LYS A 199 -7.53 12.04 8.73
C LYS A 199 -8.98 11.63 8.88
N LYS A 200 -9.81 11.85 7.85
CA LYS A 200 -11.26 11.67 7.89
C LYS A 200 -11.68 10.46 7.07
N GLU A 201 -12.81 9.87 7.41
CA GLU A 201 -13.46 8.81 6.62
C GLU A 201 -14.29 9.45 5.50
N ILE A 202 -13.62 9.96 4.47
CA ILE A 202 -14.30 10.63 3.36
C ILE A 202 -13.84 10.04 2.03
N CYS A 203 -14.85 9.72 1.22
CA CYS A 203 -14.80 9.64 -0.23
C CYS A 203 -15.55 10.87 -0.78
#